data_AF-A0A6G4W8L9-F1
#
_entry.id   AF-A0A6G4W8L9-F1
#
_cell.length_a   1.000
_cell.length_b   1.000
_cell.length_c   1.000
_cell.angle_alpha   90.00
_cell.angle_beta   90.00
_cell.angle_gamma   90.00
#
_symmetry.space_group_name_H-M   'P 1'
#
loop_
_entity.id
_entity.type
_entity.pdbx_description
1 polymer ?
#
loop_
_entity_poly.entity_id
_entity_poly.type
_entity_poly.pdbx_seq_one_letter_code
_entity_poly.pdbx_strand_id
1 'polypeptide(L)'
;MVLQSPGGLVSEALQIGAEIRLRNFATMVFADGECYSACGLIWVSGARRYMSPDSKIGFHAAYREENGEYRESGVANAEIGSFLTHLGLRIEAIRYFTVAGPQEFLLLTPERARALGIEVFEQNGPEVTSPTQAPTADIHADRFVSYTLLQSRCTGFLQPSATAIDRGIRRAFEEGNRLVSSEKWIELWTPMLDQVKSQLNAKGPLLLCLETESHLRRQTVLAECNRSRSRRDRACLRSRPCHLQHQGFEGCGSAGSILSAIRLFASSDESLGFPHLSGAQDAVVRQH
;
A
#
# COMPACT_ATOMS: atom_id res chain seq x y z
N MET A 1 11.10 1.69 20.37
CA MET A 1 10.75 2.82 21.25
C MET A 1 9.25 2.80 21.46
N VAL A 2 8.81 2.78 22.71
CA VAL A 2 7.39 2.89 23.07
C VAL A 2 7.07 4.37 23.22
N LEU A 3 5.93 4.80 22.70
CA LEU A 3 5.52 6.20 22.61
C LEU A 3 4.17 6.39 23.29
N GLN A 4 4.11 7.38 24.17
CA GLN A 4 2.90 7.85 24.81
C GLN A 4 3.08 9.32 25.19
N SER A 5 2.37 10.23 24.53
CA SER A 5 2.46 11.67 24.75
C SER A 5 1.32 12.42 24.05
N PRO A 6 0.81 13.52 24.63
CA PRO A 6 -0.16 14.40 23.97
C PRO A 6 0.43 15.24 22.82
N GLY A 7 1.75 15.21 22.61
CA GLY A 7 2.43 15.99 21.59
C GLY A 7 3.47 16.92 22.20
N GLY A 8 3.73 18.04 21.51
CA GLY A 8 4.80 18.97 21.84
C GLY A 8 5.28 19.73 20.62
N LEU A 9 6.53 20.18 20.70
CA LEU A 9 7.14 21.02 19.66
C LEU A 9 7.46 20.21 18.40
N VAL A 10 7.06 20.76 17.25
CA VAL A 10 7.23 20.10 15.94
C VAL A 10 8.72 19.94 15.61
N SER A 11 9.52 20.99 15.76
CA SER A 11 10.96 20.96 15.45
C SER A 11 11.71 19.81 16.13
N GLU A 12 11.41 19.57 17.40
CA GLU A 12 12.01 18.55 18.24
C GLU A 12 11.53 17.16 17.82
N ALA A 13 10.24 17.02 17.52
CA ALA A 13 9.68 15.77 17.02
C ALA A 13 10.29 15.36 15.67
N LEU A 14 10.52 16.33 14.77
CA LEU A 14 11.18 16.06 13.48
C LEU A 14 12.65 15.66 13.67
N GLN A 15 13.38 16.29 14.59
CA GLN A 15 14.76 15.90 14.93
C GLN A 15 14.84 14.49 15.52
N ILE A 16 13.97 14.17 16.50
CA ILE A 16 13.88 12.83 17.08
C ILE A 16 13.50 11.81 15.99
N GLY A 17 12.53 12.15 15.14
CA GLY A 17 12.10 11.32 14.03
C GLY A 17 13.23 11.02 13.04
N ALA A 18 14.03 12.01 12.70
CA ALA A 18 15.21 11.84 11.86
C ALA A 18 16.20 10.85 12.47
N GLU A 19 16.52 10.97 13.76
CA GLU A 19 17.41 10.04 14.46
C GLU A 19 16.85 8.61 14.52
N ILE A 20 15.55 8.45 14.76
CA ILE A 20 14.87 7.14 14.73
C ILE A 20 15.02 6.49 13.37
N ARG A 21 14.79 7.26 12.30
CA ARG A 21 14.87 6.75 10.94
C ARG A 21 16.30 6.38 10.58
N LEU A 22 17.27 7.25 10.86
CA LEU A 22 18.70 7.02 10.59
C LEU A 22 19.23 5.79 11.33
N ARG A 23 18.76 5.55 12.57
CA ARG A 23 19.18 4.41 13.40
C ARG A 23 18.34 3.16 13.19
N ASN A 24 17.39 3.17 12.24
CA ASN A 24 16.52 2.05 11.91
C ASN A 24 15.72 1.52 13.13
N PHE A 25 15.30 2.42 14.01
CA PHE A 25 14.55 2.07 15.21
C PHE A 25 13.09 1.76 14.90
N ALA A 26 12.53 0.81 15.65
CA ALA A 26 11.10 0.55 15.66
C ALA A 26 10.39 1.51 16.63
N THR A 27 9.17 1.90 16.30
CA THR A 27 8.27 2.71 17.12
C THR A 27 7.02 1.91 17.46
N MET A 28 6.45 2.15 18.63
CA MET A 28 5.28 1.40 19.11
C MET A 28 4.40 2.30 19.96
N VAL A 29 3.10 2.22 19.74
CA VAL A 29 2.07 2.68 20.69
C VAL A 29 1.31 1.44 21.15
N PHE A 30 1.17 1.26 22.46
CA PHE A 30 0.44 0.12 23.02
C PHE A 30 -1.08 0.26 22.83
N ALA A 31 -1.82 -0.81 23.09
CA ALA A 31 -3.28 -0.72 23.25
C ALA A 31 -3.63 0.33 24.31
N ASP A 32 -4.67 1.13 24.03
CA ASP A 32 -5.10 2.27 24.84
C ASP A 32 -4.08 3.41 25.01
N GLY A 33 -2.88 3.26 24.46
CA GLY A 33 -1.83 4.25 24.49
C GLY A 33 -2.17 5.47 23.64
N GLU A 34 -1.85 6.65 24.15
CA GLU A 34 -2.15 7.94 23.53
C GLU A 34 -0.90 8.58 22.95
N CYS A 35 -0.90 8.86 21.66
CA CYS A 35 0.22 9.45 20.94
C CYS A 35 -0.31 10.46 19.91
N TYR A 36 -0.38 11.71 20.31
CA TYR A 36 -0.98 12.78 19.52
C TYR A 36 0.06 13.74 18.94
N SER A 37 -0.28 14.36 17.81
CA SER A 37 0.48 15.46 17.22
C SER A 37 1.96 15.10 16.98
N ALA A 38 2.90 15.87 17.53
CA ALA A 38 4.33 15.60 17.56
C ALA A 38 4.70 14.15 17.94
N CYS A 39 3.98 13.51 18.87
CA CYS A 39 4.22 12.10 19.19
C CYS A 39 3.97 11.19 17.96
N GLY A 40 2.89 11.43 17.23
CA GLY A 40 2.54 10.70 16.01
C GLY A 40 3.59 10.88 14.91
N LEU A 41 4.19 12.07 14.80
CA LEU A 41 5.32 12.33 13.87
C LEU A 41 6.55 11.51 14.21
N ILE A 42 6.86 11.38 15.50
CA ILE A 42 7.93 10.52 15.99
C ILE A 42 7.59 9.05 15.68
N TRP A 43 6.34 8.63 15.92
CA TRP A 43 5.89 7.26 15.63
C TRP A 43 6.05 6.90 14.15
N VAL A 44 5.59 7.74 13.23
CA VAL A 44 5.64 7.43 11.78
C VAL A 44 7.07 7.40 11.23
N SER A 45 8.03 7.98 11.96
CA SER A 45 9.45 7.96 11.61
C SER A 45 10.10 6.59 11.77
N GLY A 46 9.48 5.70 12.55
CA GLY A 46 9.97 4.33 12.78
C GLY A 46 10.12 3.53 11.49
N ALA A 47 11.21 2.76 11.41
CA ALA A 47 11.44 1.82 10.30
C ALA A 47 10.49 0.61 10.34
N ARG A 48 10.01 0.29 11.54
CA ARG A 48 8.87 -0.62 11.79
C ARG A 48 7.95 0.08 12.77
N ARG A 49 6.69 0.23 12.38
CA ARG A 49 5.68 1.00 13.14
C ARG A 49 4.69 0.02 13.73
N TYR A 50 4.67 -0.10 15.05
CA TYR A 50 3.73 -0.96 15.75
C TYR A 50 2.59 -0.11 16.32
N MET A 51 1.38 -0.63 16.19
CA MET A 51 0.18 -0.04 16.78
C MET A 51 -0.84 -1.13 17.07
N SER A 52 -1.72 -0.90 18.02
CA SER A 52 -2.90 -1.74 18.24
C SER A 52 -4.13 -1.13 17.57
N PRO A 53 -5.19 -1.91 17.27
CA PRO A 53 -6.49 -1.35 16.91
C PRO A 53 -7.01 -0.33 17.91
N ASP A 54 -6.66 -0.51 19.20
CA ASP A 54 -7.08 0.34 20.31
C ASP A 54 -6.08 1.46 20.63
N SER A 55 -4.97 1.57 19.88
CA SER A 55 -4.03 2.69 20.04
C SER A 55 -4.66 3.99 19.55
N LYS A 56 -4.50 5.07 20.32
CA LYS A 56 -4.97 6.40 19.94
C LYS A 56 -3.82 7.21 19.38
N ILE A 57 -3.60 7.07 18.07
CA ILE A 57 -2.60 7.85 17.33
C ILE A 57 -3.34 8.91 16.53
N GLY A 58 -3.20 10.19 16.90
CA GLY A 58 -4.00 11.26 16.32
C GLY A 58 -3.19 12.42 15.76
N PHE A 59 -3.72 13.03 14.71
CA PHE A 59 -3.04 14.08 13.95
C PHE A 59 -3.93 15.31 13.74
N HIS A 60 -3.29 16.47 13.66
CA HIS A 60 -3.91 17.77 13.42
C HIS A 60 -2.87 18.74 12.84
N ALA A 61 -3.35 19.85 12.29
CA ALA A 61 -2.51 20.93 11.78
C ALA A 61 -1.64 21.52 12.89
N ALA A 62 -0.34 21.68 12.63
CA ALA A 62 0.53 22.41 13.53
C ALA A 62 0.02 23.84 13.70
N TYR A 63 0.12 24.36 14.92
CA TYR A 63 -0.44 25.66 15.26
C TYR A 63 0.53 26.47 16.13
N ARG A 64 0.21 27.76 16.27
CA ARG A 64 0.77 28.67 17.27
C ARG A 64 -0.37 29.16 18.14
N GLU A 65 -0.06 29.38 19.40
CA GLU A 65 -0.99 30.04 20.32
C GLU A 65 -0.70 31.54 20.30
N GLU A 66 -1.71 32.32 19.97
CA GLU A 66 -1.65 33.78 19.96
C GLU A 66 -2.84 34.31 20.75
N ASN A 67 -2.60 35.01 21.87
CA ASN A 67 -3.64 35.57 22.73
C ASN A 67 -4.68 34.54 23.21
N GLY A 68 -4.27 33.29 23.46
CA GLY A 68 -5.15 32.20 23.87
C GLY A 68 -5.96 31.57 22.73
N GLU A 69 -5.74 31.99 21.48
CA GLU A 69 -6.32 31.35 20.29
C GLU A 69 -5.28 30.47 19.58
N TYR A 70 -5.70 29.28 19.17
CA TYR A 70 -4.88 28.41 18.34
C TYR A 70 -5.06 28.74 16.86
N ARG A 71 -3.97 29.15 16.22
CA ARG A 71 -3.93 29.48 14.79
C ARG A 71 -2.98 28.56 14.06
N GLU A 72 -3.43 28.02 12.95
CA GLU A 72 -2.61 27.15 12.12
C GLU A 72 -1.29 27.84 11.72
N SER A 73 -0.19 27.09 11.80
CA SER A 73 1.12 27.54 11.38
C SER A 73 1.49 26.89 10.04
N GLY A 74 1.28 27.64 8.96
CA GLY A 74 1.64 27.20 7.60
C GLY A 74 3.11 26.80 7.46
N VAL A 75 4.03 27.52 8.14
CA VAL A 75 5.46 27.18 8.14
C VAL A 75 5.71 25.80 8.78
N ALA A 76 5.14 25.54 9.95
CA ALA A 76 5.32 24.26 10.62
C ALA A 76 4.66 23.11 9.84
N ASN A 77 3.49 23.33 9.23
CA ASN A 77 2.86 22.32 8.36
C ASN A 77 3.67 22.06 7.09
N ALA A 78 4.34 23.07 6.52
CA ALA A 78 5.25 22.89 5.40
C ALA A 78 6.49 22.06 5.80
N GLU A 79 7.05 22.28 6.99
CA GLU A 79 8.15 21.47 7.54
C GLU A 79 7.71 20.01 7.76
N ILE A 80 6.52 19.79 8.34
CA ILE A 80 5.93 18.46 8.48
C ILE A 80 5.78 17.79 7.11
N GLY A 81 5.18 18.48 6.14
CA GLY A 81 4.98 17.94 4.81
C GLY A 81 6.29 17.56 4.11
N SER A 82 7.31 18.42 4.20
CA SER A 82 8.64 18.14 3.67
C SER A 82 9.26 16.91 4.35
N PHE A 83 9.21 16.84 5.68
CA PHE A 83 9.76 15.71 6.43
C PHE A 83 9.08 14.39 6.08
N LEU A 84 7.74 14.36 6.06
CA LEU A 84 6.98 13.16 5.72
C LEU A 84 7.21 12.71 4.26
N THR A 85 7.44 13.65 3.35
CA THR A 85 7.87 13.34 1.97
C THR A 85 9.21 12.60 1.97
N HIS A 86 10.20 13.05 2.76
CA HIS A 86 11.49 12.38 2.88
C HIS A 86 11.38 10.99 3.54
N LEU A 87 10.34 10.74 4.34
CA LEU A 87 10.03 9.41 4.86
C LEU A 87 9.41 8.46 3.82
N GLY A 88 9.10 8.97 2.62
CA GLY A 88 8.49 8.24 1.52
C GLY A 88 6.97 8.15 1.60
N LEU A 89 6.33 9.02 2.39
CA LEU A 89 4.86 9.04 2.45
C LEU A 89 4.28 9.80 1.26
N ARG A 90 3.19 9.28 0.72
CA ARG A 90 2.42 9.92 -0.35
C ARG A 90 1.62 11.12 0.15
N ILE A 91 1.23 12.00 -0.77
CA ILE A 91 0.61 13.29 -0.46
C ILE A 91 -0.70 13.16 0.34
N GLU A 92 -1.45 12.08 0.17
CA GLU A 92 -2.68 11.84 0.90
C GLU A 92 -2.43 11.51 2.38
N ALA A 93 -1.34 10.77 2.67
CA ALA A 93 -0.89 10.56 4.04
C ALA A 93 -0.40 11.86 4.65
N ILE A 94 0.39 12.64 3.91
CA ILE A 94 0.87 13.95 4.37
C ILE A 94 -0.30 14.87 4.71
N ARG A 95 -1.30 14.95 3.82
CA ARG A 95 -2.52 15.74 4.06
C ARG A 95 -3.27 15.26 5.29
N TYR A 96 -3.41 13.94 5.47
CA TYR A 96 -4.09 13.37 6.63
C TYR A 96 -3.44 13.82 7.95
N PHE A 97 -2.12 14.00 7.97
CA PHE A 97 -1.38 14.42 9.16
C PHE A 97 -1.62 15.89 9.54
N THR A 98 -2.05 16.73 8.60
CA THR A 98 -2.09 18.19 8.78
C THR A 98 -3.45 18.83 8.50
N VAL A 99 -4.48 18.06 8.14
CA VAL A 99 -5.77 18.63 7.69
C VAL A 99 -6.77 18.93 8.81
N ALA A 100 -6.69 18.22 9.94
CA ALA A 100 -7.58 18.48 11.08
C ALA A 100 -7.26 19.84 11.69
N GLY A 101 -8.27 20.61 12.12
CA GLY A 101 -8.04 21.91 12.75
C GLY A 101 -7.23 21.79 14.06
N PRO A 102 -6.64 22.90 14.58
CA PRO A 102 -5.81 22.87 15.80
C PRO A 102 -6.44 22.27 17.06
N GLN A 103 -7.78 22.25 17.15
CA GLN A 103 -8.54 21.69 18.27
C GLN A 103 -9.20 20.34 17.94
N GLU A 104 -8.97 19.81 16.74
CA GLU A 104 -9.55 18.56 16.25
C GLU A 104 -8.46 17.50 16.13
N PHE A 105 -8.84 16.23 16.06
CA PHE A 105 -7.90 15.15 15.79
C PHE A 105 -8.50 14.15 14.81
N LEU A 106 -7.69 13.73 13.84
CA LEU A 106 -7.96 12.53 13.06
C LEU A 106 -7.21 11.35 13.67
N LEU A 107 -7.95 10.36 14.16
CA LEU A 107 -7.39 9.13 14.70
C LEU A 107 -7.06 8.13 13.60
N LEU A 108 -5.82 7.68 13.58
CA LEU A 108 -5.30 6.71 12.63
C LEU A 108 -5.56 5.29 13.14
N THR A 109 -6.41 4.55 12.43
CA THR A 109 -6.61 3.11 12.63
C THR A 109 -5.65 2.30 11.75
N PRO A 110 -5.40 1.00 12.04
CA PRO A 110 -4.59 0.15 11.17
C PRO A 110 -5.11 0.09 9.72
N GLU A 111 -6.43 0.01 9.54
CA GLU A 111 -7.06 0.03 8.21
C GLU A 111 -6.84 1.38 7.51
N ARG A 112 -6.98 2.50 8.24
CA ARG A 112 -6.71 3.83 7.68
C ARG A 112 -5.23 4.01 7.31
N ALA A 113 -4.31 3.47 8.11
CA ALA A 113 -2.89 3.45 7.79
C ALA A 113 -2.63 2.70 6.48
N ARG A 114 -3.22 1.50 6.31
CA ARG A 114 -3.15 0.73 5.06
C ARG A 114 -3.73 1.49 3.87
N ALA A 115 -4.86 2.14 4.05
CA ALA A 115 -5.48 2.97 3.03
C ALA A 115 -4.57 4.14 2.63
N LEU A 116 -3.85 4.75 3.59
CA LEU A 116 -2.92 5.87 3.37
C LEU A 116 -1.52 5.45 2.88
N GLY A 117 -1.26 4.17 2.65
CA GLY A 117 0.07 3.71 2.22
C GLY A 117 1.10 3.60 3.35
N ILE A 118 0.66 3.63 4.60
CA ILE A 118 1.52 3.52 5.77
C ILE A 118 1.54 2.05 6.22
N GLU A 119 2.68 1.39 6.01
CA GLU A 119 2.91 0.04 6.52
C GLU A 119 3.02 0.04 8.05
N VAL A 120 2.24 -0.83 8.70
CA VAL A 120 2.19 -1.01 10.15
C VAL A 120 2.21 -2.49 10.54
N PHE A 121 2.75 -2.76 11.71
CA PHE A 121 2.65 -4.03 12.41
C PHE A 121 1.51 -3.90 13.44
N GLU A 122 0.37 -4.49 13.13
CA GLU A 122 -0.81 -4.44 13.98
C GLU A 122 -0.68 -5.44 15.12
N GLN A 123 -0.70 -4.94 16.36
CA GLN A 123 -0.59 -5.72 17.60
C GLN A 123 -1.98 -5.89 18.22
N ASN A 124 -2.49 -7.12 18.20
CA ASN A 124 -3.75 -7.50 18.86
C ASN A 124 -3.47 -8.57 19.92
N GLY A 125 -3.35 -8.15 21.18
CA GLY A 125 -2.92 -9.03 22.27
C GLY A 125 -1.54 -9.65 21.98
N PRO A 126 -1.37 -10.98 22.00
CA PRO A 126 -0.10 -11.64 21.65
C PRO A 126 0.15 -11.71 20.14
N GLU A 127 -0.85 -11.39 19.31
CA GLU A 127 -0.79 -11.55 17.86
C GLU A 127 -0.26 -10.32 17.16
N VAL A 128 0.62 -10.54 16.19
CA VAL A 128 1.12 -9.49 15.29
C VAL A 128 0.74 -9.82 13.86
N THR A 129 0.08 -8.88 13.20
CA THR A 129 -0.17 -8.89 11.76
C THR A 129 0.85 -7.97 11.09
N SER A 130 1.70 -8.54 10.24
CA SER A 130 2.73 -7.79 9.52
C SER A 130 2.18 -7.06 8.27
N PRO A 131 2.88 -6.05 7.73
CA PRO A 131 2.52 -5.40 6.47
C PRO A 131 2.34 -6.38 5.30
N THR A 132 3.08 -7.49 5.28
CA THR A 132 2.91 -8.51 4.22
C THR A 132 1.60 -9.30 4.32
N GLN A 133 1.06 -9.46 5.54
CA GLN A 133 -0.20 -10.14 5.79
C GLN A 133 -1.39 -9.19 5.62
N ALA A 134 -1.22 -7.90 5.92
CA ALA A 134 -2.20 -6.84 5.71
C ALA A 134 -1.60 -5.69 4.87
N PRO A 135 -1.46 -5.87 3.54
CA PRO A 135 -0.80 -4.90 2.68
C PRO A 135 -1.55 -3.58 2.57
N THR A 136 -0.81 -2.52 2.24
CA THR A 136 -1.36 -1.20 1.93
C THR A 136 -2.05 -1.19 0.57
N ALA A 137 -2.86 -0.16 0.32
CA ALA A 137 -3.48 0.05 -0.99
C ALA A 137 -2.43 0.12 -2.11
N ASP A 138 -1.27 0.73 -1.86
CA ASP A 138 -0.15 0.86 -2.79
C ASP A 138 0.42 -0.50 -3.21
N ILE A 139 0.56 -1.44 -2.27
CA ILE A 139 1.01 -2.81 -2.59
C ILE A 139 -0.05 -3.57 -3.39
N HIS A 140 -1.34 -3.35 -3.10
CA HIS A 140 -2.40 -3.91 -3.93
C HIS A 140 -2.35 -3.33 -5.36
N ALA A 141 -2.12 -2.03 -5.51
CA ALA A 141 -2.02 -1.36 -6.81
C ALA A 141 -0.85 -1.91 -7.64
N ASP A 142 0.32 -2.04 -7.01
CA ASP A 142 1.51 -2.65 -7.62
C ASP A 142 1.26 -4.10 -8.06
N ARG A 143 0.59 -4.91 -7.23
CA ARG A 143 0.19 -6.27 -7.59
C ARG A 143 -0.77 -6.29 -8.77
N PHE A 144 -1.76 -5.41 -8.77
CA PHE A 144 -2.75 -5.32 -9.85
C PHE A 144 -2.06 -5.02 -11.20
N VAL A 145 -1.19 -4.02 -11.23
CA VAL A 145 -0.39 -3.65 -12.41
C VAL A 145 0.53 -4.79 -12.83
N SER A 146 1.24 -5.41 -11.87
CA SER A 146 2.16 -6.51 -12.12
C SER A 146 1.48 -7.75 -12.72
N TYR A 147 0.33 -8.18 -12.16
CA TYR A 147 -0.42 -9.31 -12.71
C TYR A 147 -0.99 -8.98 -14.10
N THR A 148 -1.47 -7.76 -14.31
CA THR A 148 -1.99 -7.31 -15.62
C THR A 148 -0.88 -7.29 -16.68
N LEU A 149 0.34 -6.88 -16.31
CA LEU A 149 1.51 -6.97 -17.17
C LEU A 149 1.85 -8.43 -17.52
N LEU A 150 1.84 -9.34 -16.54
CA LEU A 150 2.08 -10.77 -16.80
C LEU A 150 1.04 -11.35 -17.76
N GLN A 151 -0.24 -11.01 -17.57
CA GLN A 151 -1.35 -11.47 -18.41
C GLN A 151 -1.19 -11.02 -19.87
N SER A 152 -0.84 -9.75 -20.07
CA SER A 152 -0.89 -9.09 -21.38
C SER A 152 0.40 -9.21 -22.19
N ARG A 153 1.57 -9.28 -21.54
CA ARG A 153 2.88 -9.18 -22.22
C ARG A 153 3.81 -10.37 -21.99
N CYS A 154 3.58 -11.20 -20.98
CA CYS A 154 4.56 -12.20 -20.56
C CYS A 154 4.21 -13.64 -20.94
N THR A 155 3.03 -13.88 -21.53
CA THR A 155 2.57 -15.21 -21.95
C THR A 155 3.51 -15.85 -22.97
N GLY A 156 4.05 -15.06 -23.91
CA GLY A 156 5.02 -15.52 -24.91
C GLY A 156 6.40 -15.88 -24.35
N PHE A 157 6.71 -15.50 -23.11
CA PHE A 157 8.03 -15.72 -22.49
C PHE A 157 7.99 -16.74 -21.35
N LEU A 158 7.00 -16.65 -20.45
CA LEU A 158 7.02 -17.33 -19.16
C LEU A 158 5.94 -18.39 -18.98
N GLN A 159 4.99 -18.51 -19.93
CA GLN A 159 3.82 -19.40 -19.83
C GLN A 159 3.18 -19.44 -18.42
N PRO A 160 2.86 -18.28 -17.83
CA PRO A 160 2.39 -18.22 -16.45
C PRO A 160 0.99 -18.86 -16.32
N SER A 161 0.67 -19.39 -15.14
CA SER A 161 -0.65 -19.95 -14.87
C SER A 161 -1.73 -18.88 -15.01
N ALA A 162 -2.58 -19.00 -16.04
CA ALA A 162 -3.68 -18.08 -16.29
C ALA A 162 -4.62 -17.95 -15.08
N THR A 163 -4.94 -19.07 -14.42
CA THR A 163 -5.77 -19.09 -13.20
C THR A 163 -5.13 -18.34 -12.04
N ALA A 164 -3.80 -18.48 -11.86
CA ALA A 164 -3.09 -17.79 -10.79
C ALA A 164 -3.05 -16.28 -11.04
N ILE A 165 -2.78 -15.86 -12.28
CA ILE A 165 -2.82 -14.45 -12.70
C ILE A 165 -4.20 -13.87 -12.47
N ASP A 166 -5.24 -14.51 -12.99
CA ASP A 166 -6.62 -14.03 -12.92
C ASP A 166 -7.11 -13.88 -11.46
N ARG A 167 -6.78 -14.84 -10.60
CA ARG A 167 -6.99 -14.73 -9.15
C ARG A 167 -6.22 -13.58 -8.54
N GLY A 168 -4.97 -13.38 -8.96
CA GLY A 168 -4.11 -12.28 -8.51
C GLY A 168 -4.69 -10.91 -8.84
N ILE A 169 -5.11 -10.70 -10.09
CA ILE A 169 -5.77 -9.49 -10.57
C ILE A 169 -7.02 -9.20 -9.74
N ARG A 170 -7.92 -10.18 -9.61
CA ARG A 170 -9.18 -10.03 -8.85
C ARG A 170 -8.94 -9.63 -7.41
N ARG A 171 -8.10 -10.37 -6.69
CA ARG A 171 -7.80 -10.08 -5.28
C ARG A 171 -7.15 -8.72 -5.08
N ALA A 172 -6.21 -8.35 -5.95
CA ALA A 172 -5.54 -7.05 -5.87
C ALA A 172 -6.54 -5.91 -6.09
N PHE A 173 -7.43 -6.05 -7.08
CA PHE A 173 -8.48 -5.08 -7.37
C PHE A 173 -9.49 -4.97 -6.22
N GLU A 174 -10.03 -6.08 -5.74
CA GLU A 174 -11.05 -6.11 -4.68
C GLU A 174 -10.54 -5.51 -3.37
N GLU A 175 -9.37 -5.94 -2.87
CA GLU A 175 -8.81 -5.40 -1.64
C GLU A 175 -8.37 -3.94 -1.79
N GLY A 176 -7.83 -3.57 -2.95
CA GLY A 176 -7.48 -2.20 -3.28
C GLY A 176 -8.69 -1.26 -3.20
N ASN A 177 -9.76 -1.59 -3.94
CA ASN A 177 -11.02 -0.84 -3.94
C ASN A 177 -11.75 -0.85 -2.59
N ARG A 178 -11.52 -1.86 -1.76
CA ARG A 178 -12.07 -1.90 -0.40
C ARG A 178 -11.35 -0.92 0.53
N LEU A 179 -10.02 -0.82 0.42
CA LEU A 179 -9.19 0.08 1.23
C LEU A 179 -9.34 1.55 0.80
N VAL A 180 -9.44 1.78 -0.51
CA VAL A 180 -9.59 3.11 -1.09
C VAL A 180 -10.76 3.11 -2.07
N SER A 181 -11.58 4.16 -2.08
CA SER A 181 -12.71 4.26 -3.02
C SER A 181 -12.27 4.03 -4.47
N SER A 182 -13.17 3.60 -5.35
CA SER A 182 -12.81 3.26 -6.73
C SER A 182 -12.17 4.40 -7.53
N GLU A 183 -12.54 5.65 -7.25
CA GLU A 183 -11.87 6.84 -7.82
C GLU A 183 -10.40 6.91 -7.38
N LYS A 184 -10.14 6.89 -6.06
CA LYS A 184 -8.79 6.92 -5.49
C LYS A 184 -7.97 5.71 -5.88
N TRP A 185 -8.60 4.56 -6.05
CA TRP A 185 -7.95 3.35 -6.53
C TRP A 185 -7.34 3.58 -7.92
N ILE A 186 -8.09 4.17 -8.84
CA ILE A 186 -7.62 4.49 -10.19
C ILE A 186 -6.44 5.46 -10.14
N GLU A 187 -6.53 6.50 -9.30
CA GLU A 187 -5.44 7.47 -9.10
C GLU A 187 -4.14 6.81 -8.62
N LEU A 188 -4.22 5.75 -7.80
CA LEU A 188 -3.04 5.06 -7.28
C LEU A 188 -2.30 4.25 -8.35
N TRP A 189 -3.00 3.42 -9.13
CA TRP A 189 -2.33 2.49 -10.04
C TRP A 189 -2.07 3.08 -11.43
N THR A 190 -2.81 4.10 -11.87
CA THR A 190 -2.65 4.67 -13.22
C THR A 190 -1.23 5.19 -13.48
N PRO A 191 -0.59 5.97 -12.58
CA PRO A 191 0.79 6.45 -12.79
C PRO A 191 1.82 5.31 -12.88
N MET A 192 1.52 4.14 -12.30
CA MET A 192 2.41 2.97 -12.39
C MET A 192 2.49 2.42 -13.83
N LEU A 193 1.50 2.69 -14.68
CA LEU A 193 1.55 2.30 -16.09
C LEU A 193 2.64 3.03 -16.85
N ASP A 194 2.85 4.32 -16.57
CA ASP A 194 3.94 5.09 -17.17
C ASP A 194 5.31 4.54 -16.75
N GLN A 195 5.42 4.09 -15.50
CA GLN A 195 6.61 3.40 -15.02
C GLN A 195 6.83 2.07 -15.77
N VAL A 196 5.78 1.26 -15.97
CA VAL A 196 5.87 0.02 -16.76
C VAL A 196 6.30 0.31 -18.19
N LYS A 197 5.72 1.32 -18.85
CA LYS A 197 6.09 1.74 -20.21
C LYS A 197 7.55 2.17 -20.29
N SER A 198 8.00 2.98 -19.34
CA SER A 198 9.41 3.41 -19.23
C SER A 198 10.35 2.20 -19.05
N GLN A 199 9.98 1.25 -18.18
CA GLN A 199 10.78 0.04 -17.96
C GLN A 199 10.79 -0.90 -19.16
N LEU A 200 9.67 -1.04 -19.88
CA LEU A 200 9.62 -1.80 -21.13
C LEU A 200 10.60 -1.24 -22.16
N ASN A 201 10.63 0.08 -22.32
CA ASN A 201 11.54 0.76 -23.24
C ASN A 201 13.01 0.59 -22.83
N ALA A 202 13.30 0.68 -21.53
CA ALA A 202 14.67 0.63 -21.02
C ALA A 202 15.25 -0.80 -20.96
N LYS A 203 14.44 -1.80 -20.59
CA LYS A 203 14.91 -3.17 -20.28
C LYS A 203 14.54 -4.20 -21.35
N GLY A 204 13.55 -3.89 -22.19
CA GLY A 204 12.92 -4.86 -23.08
C GLY A 204 11.94 -5.80 -22.35
N PRO A 205 11.06 -6.48 -23.11
CA PRO A 205 9.92 -7.20 -22.56
C PRO A 205 10.30 -8.44 -21.75
N LEU A 206 11.28 -9.24 -22.21
CA LEU A 206 11.68 -10.46 -21.50
C LEU A 206 12.22 -10.17 -20.11
N LEU A 207 13.15 -9.21 -20.00
CA LEU A 207 13.77 -8.88 -18.71
C LEU A 207 12.73 -8.31 -17.74
N LEU A 208 11.85 -7.43 -18.22
CA LEU A 208 10.77 -6.91 -17.38
C LEU A 208 9.85 -8.03 -16.88
N CYS A 209 9.44 -8.96 -17.76
CA CYS A 209 8.61 -10.09 -17.38
C CYS A 209 9.26 -10.95 -16.28
N LEU A 210 10.56 -11.27 -16.40
CA LEU A 210 11.29 -12.04 -15.38
C LEU A 210 11.35 -11.30 -14.04
N GLU A 211 11.60 -9.99 -14.07
CA GLU A 211 11.61 -9.17 -12.87
C GLU A 211 10.24 -9.07 -12.20
N THR A 212 9.17 -8.86 -12.97
CA THR A 212 7.79 -8.82 -12.48
C THR A 212 7.36 -10.14 -11.86
N GLU A 213 7.71 -11.26 -12.50
CA GLU A 213 7.43 -12.60 -11.97
C GLU A 213 8.16 -12.83 -10.64
N SER A 214 9.45 -12.50 -10.58
CA SER A 214 10.27 -12.57 -9.37
C SER A 214 9.73 -11.68 -8.24
N HIS A 215 9.28 -10.47 -8.59
CA HIS A 215 8.67 -9.51 -7.67
C HIS A 215 7.40 -10.07 -7.03
N LEU A 216 6.46 -10.57 -7.82
CA LEU A 216 5.22 -11.19 -7.34
C LEU A 216 5.48 -12.44 -6.50
N ARG A 217 6.47 -13.27 -6.88
CA ARG A 217 6.90 -14.41 -6.07
C ARG A 217 7.42 -13.98 -4.71
N ARG A 218 8.32 -12.99 -4.64
CA ARG A 218 8.86 -12.49 -3.36
C ARG A 218 7.76 -12.01 -2.43
N GLN A 219 6.81 -11.24 -2.93
CA GLN A 219 5.70 -10.75 -2.10
C GLN A 219 4.81 -11.88 -1.58
N THR A 220 4.54 -12.90 -2.41
CA THR A 220 3.70 -14.04 -2.03
C THR A 220 4.41 -14.94 -1.00
N VAL A 221 5.68 -15.26 -1.25
CA VAL A 221 6.50 -16.07 -0.33
C VAL A 221 6.64 -15.37 1.02
N LEU A 222 6.90 -14.06 1.05
CA LEU A 222 6.97 -13.30 2.30
C LEU A 222 5.65 -13.34 3.08
N ALA A 223 4.50 -13.26 2.37
CA ALA A 223 3.18 -13.37 2.98
C ALA A 223 2.86 -14.79 3.50
N GLU A 224 3.41 -15.83 2.90
CA GLU A 224 3.29 -17.23 3.37
C GLU A 224 4.19 -17.49 4.58
N CYS A 225 5.47 -17.08 4.51
CA CYS A 225 6.44 -17.19 5.60
C CYS A 225 5.93 -16.56 6.90
N ASN A 226 5.31 -15.39 6.80
CA ASN A 226 4.81 -14.67 7.96
C ASN A 226 3.51 -15.27 8.54
N ARG A 227 2.80 -16.11 7.79
CA ARG A 227 1.65 -16.87 8.28
C ARG A 227 2.06 -18.16 9.01
N SER A 228 3.15 -18.81 8.61
CA SER A 228 3.71 -19.97 9.30
C SER A 228 4.48 -19.54 10.57
N ARG A 229 3.78 -19.34 11.71
CA ARG A 229 4.38 -18.95 13.02
C ARG A 229 5.32 -19.99 13.66
N SER A 230 5.79 -21.02 12.95
CA SER A 230 6.62 -22.09 13.51
C SER A 230 8.12 -21.76 13.43
N ARG A 231 8.84 -21.86 14.56
CA ARG A 231 10.31 -21.69 14.65
C ARG A 231 11.11 -22.66 13.77
N ARG A 232 10.48 -23.70 13.19
CA ARG A 232 11.14 -24.69 12.32
C ARG A 232 11.25 -24.24 10.86
N ASP A 233 10.55 -23.18 10.44
CA ASP A 233 10.44 -22.77 9.04
C ASP A 233 11.47 -21.72 8.59
N ARG A 234 12.69 -21.72 9.17
CA ARG A 234 13.82 -20.97 8.59
C ARG A 234 14.23 -21.46 7.20
N ALA A 235 13.64 -22.57 6.74
CA ALA A 235 13.79 -23.08 5.38
C ALA A 235 13.07 -22.22 4.32
N CYS A 236 12.07 -21.42 4.69
CA CYS A 236 11.25 -20.67 3.73
C CYS A 236 11.99 -19.48 3.07
N LEU A 237 13.01 -18.93 3.75
CA LEU A 237 13.95 -17.93 3.19
C LEU A 237 15.00 -18.55 2.23
N ARG A 238 15.11 -19.89 2.17
CA ARG A 238 15.96 -20.61 1.23
C ARG A 238 15.07 -21.06 0.08
N SER A 239 14.95 -20.22 -0.93
CA SER A 239 14.19 -20.48 -2.15
C SER A 239 14.40 -21.90 -2.68
N ARG A 240 13.40 -22.76 -2.47
CA ARG A 240 13.11 -23.91 -3.34
C ARG A 240 11.68 -23.75 -3.84
N PRO A 241 11.41 -24.00 -5.13
CA PRO A 241 10.07 -23.89 -5.66
C PRO A 241 9.16 -24.88 -4.93
N CYS A 242 8.11 -24.38 -4.27
CA CYS A 242 7.07 -25.23 -3.69
C CYS A 242 6.26 -25.88 -4.82
N HIS A 243 6.18 -27.21 -4.79
CA HIS A 243 5.21 -27.97 -5.59
C HIS A 243 3.79 -27.63 -5.12
N LEU A 244 2.94 -27.16 -6.03
CA LEU A 244 1.51 -26.98 -5.80
C LEU A 244 0.82 -28.34 -5.64
N GLN A 245 0.22 -28.60 -4.48
CA GLN A 245 -0.85 -29.58 -4.34
C GLN A 245 -2.20 -28.90 -4.58
N HIS A 246 -2.97 -29.47 -5.51
CA HIS A 246 -4.34 -29.12 -5.86
C HIS A 246 -5.28 -29.22 -4.66
N GLN A 247 -6.05 -28.16 -4.35
CA GLN A 247 -7.47 -28.26 -3.96
C GLN A 247 -8.21 -26.97 -4.36
N GLY A 248 -9.38 -27.14 -4.97
CA GLY A 248 -10.19 -26.08 -5.58
C GLY A 248 -11.16 -25.40 -4.61
N PHE A 249 -11.67 -24.23 -5.02
CA PHE A 249 -12.89 -23.61 -4.50
C PHE A 249 -13.52 -22.75 -5.59
N GLU A 250 -14.83 -22.97 -5.82
CA GLU A 250 -15.71 -22.26 -6.75
C GLU A 250 -16.33 -21.00 -6.10
N GLY A 251 -16.68 -20.01 -6.93
CA GLY A 251 -17.84 -19.15 -6.69
C GLY A 251 -17.61 -17.65 -6.44
N CYS A 252 -18.21 -16.84 -7.32
CA CYS A 252 -18.66 -15.43 -7.20
C CYS A 252 -17.70 -14.24 -7.41
N GLY A 253 -18.17 -13.28 -8.23
CA GLY A 253 -17.69 -11.90 -8.35
C GLY A 253 -17.58 -11.42 -9.81
N SER A 254 -18.36 -10.43 -10.23
CA SER A 254 -18.71 -10.13 -11.64
C SER A 254 -17.54 -9.78 -12.59
N ALA A 255 -17.45 -10.50 -13.71
CA ALA A 255 -16.43 -10.31 -14.76
C ALA A 255 -16.49 -8.95 -15.49
N GLY A 256 -17.59 -8.21 -15.38
CA GLY A 256 -17.85 -6.99 -16.15
C GLY A 256 -16.94 -5.81 -15.80
N SER A 257 -16.65 -5.57 -14.51
CA SER A 257 -15.82 -4.44 -14.07
C SER A 257 -14.32 -4.68 -14.30
N ILE A 258 -13.88 -5.94 -14.25
CA ILE A 258 -12.50 -6.35 -14.49
C ILE A 258 -12.16 -6.24 -15.99
N LEU A 259 -13.08 -6.64 -16.87
CA LEU A 259 -12.94 -6.48 -18.32
C LEU A 259 -12.84 -5.00 -18.72
N SER A 260 -13.57 -4.10 -18.05
CA SER A 260 -13.45 -2.65 -18.29
C SER A 260 -12.09 -2.08 -17.86
N ALA A 261 -11.54 -2.53 -16.73
CA ALA A 261 -10.18 -2.13 -16.31
C ALA A 261 -9.09 -2.69 -17.24
N ILE A 262 -9.22 -3.93 -17.70
CA ILE A 262 -8.34 -4.54 -18.71
C ILE A 262 -8.49 -3.83 -20.07
N ARG A 263 -9.71 -3.43 -20.45
CA ARG A 263 -9.95 -2.64 -21.67
C ARG A 263 -9.35 -1.24 -21.58
N LEU A 264 -9.43 -0.56 -20.45
CA LEU A 264 -8.73 0.71 -20.20
C LEU A 264 -7.20 0.56 -20.31
N PHE A 265 -6.67 -0.57 -19.84
CA PHE A 265 -5.26 -0.94 -20.01
C PHE A 265 -4.89 -1.21 -21.49
N ALA A 266 -5.81 -1.77 -22.28
CA ALA A 266 -5.60 -2.03 -23.70
C ALA A 266 -5.88 -0.81 -24.61
N SER A 267 -6.72 0.13 -24.19
CA SER A 267 -7.18 1.27 -24.99
C SER A 267 -6.38 2.56 -24.79
N SER A 268 -5.49 2.61 -23.80
CA SER A 268 -4.70 3.81 -23.48
C SER A 268 -3.48 4.01 -24.39
N ASP A 269 -3.20 3.12 -25.34
CA ASP A 269 -2.08 3.30 -26.27
C ASP A 269 -2.23 2.48 -27.58
N GLU A 270 -2.80 3.08 -28.64
CA GLU A 270 -2.80 2.49 -30.00
C GLU A 270 -1.38 2.28 -30.56
N SER A 271 -0.34 2.85 -29.94
CA SER A 271 1.05 2.67 -30.35
C SER A 271 1.69 1.34 -29.89
N LEU A 272 0.99 0.55 -29.07
CA LEU A 272 1.56 -0.65 -28.43
C LEU A 272 1.18 -2.00 -29.08
N GLY A 273 0.69 -1.99 -30.32
CA GLY A 273 0.53 -3.20 -31.15
C GLY A 273 -0.20 -4.34 -30.43
N PHE A 274 -1.48 -4.15 -30.12
CA PHE A 274 -2.33 -5.17 -29.52
C PHE A 274 -3.03 -6.00 -30.63
N PRO A 275 -3.01 -7.34 -30.60
CA PRO A 275 -3.95 -8.13 -31.40
C PRO A 275 -5.36 -7.92 -30.84
N HIS A 276 -6.28 -7.48 -31.69
CA HIS A 276 -7.70 -7.33 -31.37
C HIS A 276 -8.27 -8.63 -30.76
N LEU A 277 -8.79 -8.55 -29.53
CA LEU A 277 -9.71 -9.56 -29.00
C LEU A 277 -11.09 -9.33 -29.62
N SER A 278 -11.26 -9.68 -30.89
CA SER A 278 -12.58 -9.80 -31.52
C SER A 278 -13.23 -11.11 -31.05
N GLY A 279 -14.13 -11.01 -30.07
CA GLY A 279 -14.87 -12.20 -29.60
C GLY A 279 -15.90 -11.97 -28.50
N ALA A 280 -16.32 -10.73 -28.23
CA ALA A 280 -17.36 -10.43 -27.24
C ALA A 280 -18.02 -9.06 -27.49
N GLN A 281 -18.43 -8.77 -28.72
CA GLN A 281 -19.11 -7.52 -29.08
C GLN A 281 -20.65 -7.60 -29.08
N ASP A 282 -21.26 -8.77 -29.00
CA ASP A 282 -22.71 -8.89 -29.11
C ASP A 282 -23.39 -9.26 -27.79
N ALA A 283 -23.46 -8.31 -26.83
CA ALA A 283 -24.44 -8.37 -25.73
C ALA A 283 -24.48 -7.12 -24.81
N VAL A 284 -24.22 -5.88 -25.26
CA VAL A 284 -24.48 -4.70 -24.40
C VAL A 284 -24.97 -3.50 -25.21
N VAL A 285 -25.94 -3.73 -26.10
CA VAL A 285 -26.80 -2.65 -26.63
C VAL A 285 -28.23 -3.04 -26.31
N ARG A 286 -28.70 -2.57 -25.15
CA ARG A 286 -30.10 -2.34 -24.72
C ARG A 286 -30.18 -2.56 -23.21
N GLN A 287 -30.07 -1.47 -22.44
CA GLN A 287 -31.03 -1.09 -21.40
C GLN A 287 -30.52 0.17 -20.68
N HIS A 288 -31.33 1.24 -20.84
CA HIS A 288 -31.40 2.51 -20.11
C HIS A 288 -30.17 3.40 -20.00
#